data_AF-A0A3A3DJA6-F1
#
_entry.id   AF-A0A3A3DJA6-F1
#
_cell.length_a   1.000
_cell.length_b   1.000
_cell.length_c   1.000
_cell.angle_alpha   90.00
_cell.angle_beta   90.00
_cell.angle_gamma   90.00
#
_symmetry.space_group_name_H-M   'P 1'
#
loop_
_entity.id
_entity.type
_entity.pdbx_description
1 polymer ?
#
loop_
_entity_poly.entity_id
_entity_poly.type
_entity_poly.pdbx_seq_one_letter_code
_entity_poly.pdbx_strand_id
1 'polypeptide(L)'
;MRISAILCAVALPVSVQAAPCVGTAFDQALPGATEVQRHYADVPSARFPGLWQQGRAGGFVYRLFSDLSGSLADSRTAPQWQIDVLCDAAAQSCTQEIQGNPDPQAPDVASSLGRCLLGQEVSASDFQRRTPDAPNGLPEDAGVPDTDRNLSSGAALATAAGADHNLTPDVTLTTPAPADANFDANRPAAIPEVAPNNATAPAPTATGERGPTILPDASCGLSSITAGTSAVQTLQRMLQAAGYDAGGDDGIMGGRTKQALDSALGPDSTDLDPEAAIRALNAKMCAD
;
A
#
# COMPACT_ATOMS: atom_id res chain seq x y z
N MET A 1 -1.60 -47.70 55.75
CA MET A 1 -0.96 -47.30 54.48
C MET A 1 -1.99 -46.61 53.61
N ARG A 2 -1.89 -45.28 53.44
CA ARG A 2 -2.77 -44.50 52.55
C ARG A 2 -1.94 -44.12 51.34
N ILE A 3 -2.33 -44.63 50.18
CA ILE A 3 -1.66 -44.39 48.90
C ILE A 3 -2.18 -43.04 48.38
N SER A 4 -1.36 -41.99 48.50
CA SER A 4 -1.62 -40.70 47.86
C SER A 4 -1.31 -40.83 46.38
N ALA A 5 -2.36 -40.86 45.56
CA ALA A 5 -2.25 -40.74 44.11
C ALA A 5 -1.91 -39.30 43.73
N ILE A 6 -0.67 -39.08 43.28
CA ILE A 6 -0.21 -37.80 42.72
C ILE A 6 -0.77 -37.72 41.29
N LEU A 7 -1.72 -36.80 41.10
CA LEU A 7 -2.29 -36.46 39.80
C LEU A 7 -1.30 -35.54 39.07
N CYS A 8 -0.45 -36.08 38.19
CA CYS A 8 0.38 -35.29 37.29
C CYS A 8 -0.49 -34.66 36.20
N ALA A 9 -0.80 -33.37 36.33
CA ALA A 9 -1.39 -32.57 35.27
C ALA A 9 -0.32 -32.32 34.18
N VAL A 10 -0.43 -33.02 33.05
CA VAL A 10 0.40 -32.79 31.87
C VAL A 10 -0.09 -31.51 31.20
N ALA A 11 0.62 -30.40 31.40
CA ALA A 11 0.40 -29.17 30.65
C ALA A 11 0.89 -29.39 29.21
N LEU A 12 -0.07 -29.60 28.28
CA LEU A 12 0.23 -29.62 26.86
C LEU A 12 0.67 -28.22 26.42
N PRO A 13 1.80 -28.06 25.71
CA PRO A 13 2.22 -26.77 25.19
C PRO A 13 1.18 -26.31 24.16
N VAL A 14 0.46 -25.24 24.48
CA VAL A 14 -0.37 -24.55 23.50
C VAL A 14 0.60 -23.77 22.62
N SER A 15 0.90 -24.28 21.44
CA SER A 15 1.62 -23.53 20.43
C SER A 15 0.71 -22.39 19.98
N VAL A 16 0.86 -21.23 20.62
CA VAL A 16 0.32 -19.98 20.11
C VAL A 16 1.05 -19.73 18.80
N GLN A 17 0.43 -20.06 17.68
CA GLN A 17 0.98 -19.68 16.39
C GLN A 17 0.97 -18.16 16.37
N ALA A 18 2.18 -17.61 16.34
CA ALA A 18 2.39 -16.19 16.10
C ALA A 18 1.54 -15.76 14.91
N ALA A 19 0.72 -14.73 15.09
CA ALA A 19 0.02 -14.16 13.97
C ALA A 19 1.06 -13.67 12.96
N PRO A 20 0.92 -14.01 11.66
CA PRO A 20 1.85 -13.55 10.64
C PRO A 20 1.85 -12.01 10.65
N CYS A 21 3.04 -11.44 10.56
CA CYS A 21 3.25 -9.99 10.65
C CYS A 21 2.46 -9.19 9.60
N VAL A 22 2.24 -9.80 8.43
CA VAL A 22 1.32 -9.36 7.38
C VAL A 22 0.43 -10.55 7.05
N GLY A 23 -0.88 -10.31 6.95
CA GLY A 23 -1.82 -11.36 6.55
C GLY A 23 -1.49 -11.87 5.14
N THR A 24 -1.93 -13.07 4.79
CA THR A 24 -1.71 -13.66 3.46
C THR A 24 -2.30 -12.82 2.33
N ALA A 25 -3.31 -12.01 2.64
CA ALA A 25 -3.90 -11.04 1.73
C ALA A 25 -3.36 -9.61 1.92
N PHE A 26 -2.29 -9.41 2.70
CA PHE A 26 -1.81 -8.08 3.14
C PHE A 26 -2.88 -7.23 3.83
N ASP A 27 -3.90 -7.87 4.38
CA ASP A 27 -5.02 -7.28 5.12
C ASP A 27 -4.61 -6.74 6.49
N GLN A 28 -3.52 -7.26 7.04
CA GLN A 28 -2.88 -6.75 8.24
C GLN A 28 -1.69 -5.84 7.88
N ALA A 29 -1.65 -4.66 8.50
CA ALA A 29 -0.53 -3.73 8.39
C ALA A 29 0.71 -4.27 9.12
N LEU A 30 1.89 -3.99 8.57
CA LEU A 30 3.17 -4.25 9.22
C LEU A 30 3.21 -3.59 10.62
N PRO A 31 3.68 -4.27 11.68
CA PRO A 31 3.72 -3.70 13.03
C PRO A 31 4.49 -2.37 13.09
N GLY A 32 3.85 -1.33 13.65
CA GLY A 32 4.46 0.00 13.74
C GLY A 32 4.49 0.80 12.44
N ALA A 33 3.94 0.26 11.34
CA ALA A 33 3.85 0.99 10.10
C ALA A 33 2.78 2.10 10.12
N THR A 34 3.04 3.14 9.35
CA THR A 34 2.16 4.28 9.12
C THR A 34 1.91 4.46 7.62
N GLU A 35 0.87 5.20 7.24
CA GLU A 35 0.51 5.44 5.82
C GLU A 35 0.35 4.16 4.98
N VAL A 36 -0.14 3.08 5.61
CA VAL A 36 -0.24 1.77 4.97
C VAL A 36 -1.34 1.81 3.91
N GLN A 37 -0.97 1.43 2.69
CA GLN A 37 -1.83 1.33 1.52
C GLN A 37 -1.66 -0.04 0.91
N ARG A 38 -2.79 -0.67 0.57
CA ARG A 38 -2.81 -1.88 -0.25
C ARG A 38 -3.09 -1.49 -1.68
N HIS A 39 -2.38 -2.13 -2.59
CA HIS A 39 -2.54 -1.93 -4.02
C HIS A 39 -2.83 -3.26 -4.68
N TYR A 40 -3.63 -3.19 -5.73
CA TYR A 40 -4.00 -4.32 -6.56
C TYR A 40 -3.72 -3.95 -8.02
N ALA A 41 -3.06 -4.84 -8.74
CA ALA A 41 -2.88 -4.76 -10.18
C ALA A 41 -3.70 -5.88 -10.84
N ASP A 42 -4.66 -5.49 -11.65
CA ASP A 42 -5.57 -6.39 -12.37
C ASP A 42 -4.82 -7.29 -13.36
N VAL A 43 -3.74 -6.77 -13.96
CA VAL A 43 -2.87 -7.52 -14.87
C VAL A 43 -1.52 -7.76 -14.21
N PRO A 44 -1.22 -8.98 -13.73
CA PRO A 44 0.10 -9.32 -13.24
C PRO A 44 1.12 -9.11 -14.35
N SER A 45 2.10 -8.25 -14.09
CA SER A 45 3.24 -8.10 -14.99
C SER A 45 4.48 -8.59 -14.28
N ALA A 46 5.56 -8.83 -15.02
CA ALA A 46 6.86 -9.19 -14.45
C ALA A 46 7.36 -8.18 -13.38
N ARG A 47 6.81 -6.96 -13.33
CA ARG A 47 7.16 -5.92 -12.36
C ARG A 47 6.18 -5.79 -11.19
N PHE A 48 4.98 -6.36 -11.28
CA PHE A 48 3.92 -6.17 -10.28
C PHE A 48 3.14 -7.48 -10.09
N PRO A 49 3.39 -8.22 -8.99
CA PRO A 49 2.79 -9.54 -8.74
C PRO A 49 1.30 -9.50 -8.31
N GLY A 50 0.53 -8.53 -8.78
CA GLY A 50 -0.92 -8.44 -8.58
C GLY A 50 -1.35 -7.82 -7.25
N LEU A 51 -0.66 -8.08 -6.13
CA LEU A 51 -1.01 -7.49 -4.83
C LEU A 51 0.26 -7.06 -4.08
N TRP A 52 0.26 -5.84 -3.54
CA TRP A 52 1.33 -5.38 -2.66
C TRP A 52 0.83 -4.43 -1.59
N GLN A 53 1.56 -4.39 -0.47
CA GLN A 53 1.36 -3.39 0.58
C GLN A 53 2.53 -2.41 0.55
N GLN A 54 2.24 -1.14 0.76
CA GLN A 54 3.28 -0.12 0.93
C GLN A 54 2.94 0.79 2.09
N GLY A 55 3.94 1.39 2.71
CA GLY A 55 3.74 2.31 3.81
C GLY A 55 5.05 2.91 4.30
N ARG A 56 5.09 3.33 5.55
CA ARG A 56 6.29 3.81 6.22
C ARG A 56 6.56 3.04 7.50
N ALA A 57 7.79 2.58 7.67
CA ALA A 57 8.27 1.85 8.84
C ALA A 57 9.64 2.42 9.24
N GLY A 58 9.81 2.84 10.49
CA GLY A 58 11.03 3.54 10.91
C GLY A 58 11.28 4.84 10.15
N GLY A 59 10.23 5.44 9.58
CA GLY A 59 10.34 6.60 8.68
C GLY A 59 10.95 6.32 7.30
N PHE A 60 11.28 5.06 6.99
CA PHE A 60 11.60 4.61 5.64
C PHE A 60 10.32 4.20 4.91
N VAL A 61 10.32 4.30 3.59
CA VAL A 61 9.24 3.78 2.75
C VAL A 61 9.48 2.30 2.54
N TYR A 62 8.46 1.46 2.78
CA TYR A 62 8.54 0.04 2.46
C TYR A 62 7.50 -0.36 1.41
N ARG A 63 7.81 -1.44 0.68
CA ARG A 63 6.88 -2.19 -0.19
C ARG A 63 7.06 -3.68 0.07
N LEU A 64 5.97 -4.42 0.22
CA LEU A 64 5.97 -5.87 0.40
C LEU A 64 5.04 -6.51 -0.64
N PHE A 65 5.49 -7.61 -1.22
CA PHE A 65 4.83 -8.29 -2.32
C PHE A 65 4.50 -9.74 -1.94
N SER A 66 3.48 -10.30 -2.60
CA SER A 66 2.99 -11.66 -2.32
C SER A 66 3.98 -12.79 -2.66
N ASP A 67 5.02 -12.49 -3.42
CA ASP A 67 6.05 -13.42 -3.87
C ASP A 67 7.24 -13.52 -2.90
N LEU A 68 7.06 -13.06 -1.65
CA LEU A 68 8.11 -13.01 -0.62
C LEU A 68 9.27 -12.06 -0.96
N SER A 69 9.00 -11.06 -1.79
CA SER A 69 9.91 -9.94 -2.01
C SER A 69 9.43 -8.67 -1.29
N GLY A 70 10.36 -7.76 -1.06
CA GLY A 70 10.07 -6.43 -0.52
C GLY A 70 11.17 -5.44 -0.85
N SER A 71 10.88 -4.16 -0.66
CA SER A 71 11.90 -3.11 -0.77
C SER A 71 11.74 -2.07 0.32
N LEU A 72 12.86 -1.47 0.71
CA LEU A 72 12.97 -0.40 1.69
C LEU A 72 13.76 0.76 1.08
N ALA A 73 13.27 1.98 1.17
CA ALA A 73 13.90 3.16 0.57
C ALA A 73 13.67 4.43 1.39
N ASP A 74 14.40 5.50 1.09
CA ASP A 74 14.18 6.82 1.69
C ASP A 74 12.93 7.54 1.16
N SER A 75 12.60 7.37 -0.13
CA SER A 75 11.45 8.02 -0.78
C SER A 75 10.72 7.11 -1.77
N ARG A 76 9.48 7.48 -2.13
CA ARG A 76 8.63 6.70 -3.06
C ARG A 76 8.95 6.92 -4.55
N THR A 77 9.41 8.11 -4.91
CA THR A 77 9.47 8.56 -6.32
C THR A 77 10.89 8.59 -6.90
N ALA A 78 11.87 8.96 -6.08
CA ALA A 78 13.26 9.13 -6.52
C ALA A 78 14.20 8.71 -5.37
N PRO A 79 14.24 7.41 -5.04
CA PRO A 79 15.03 6.94 -3.92
C PRO A 79 16.52 7.22 -4.16
N GLN A 80 17.19 7.84 -3.18
CA GLN A 80 18.65 8.01 -3.24
C GLN A 80 19.39 6.71 -2.89
N TRP A 81 18.71 5.83 -2.17
CA TRP A 81 19.14 4.48 -1.86
C TRP A 81 17.93 3.56 -1.74
N GLN A 82 18.15 2.26 -1.97
CA GLN A 82 17.14 1.23 -1.85
C GLN A 82 17.78 -0.07 -1.34
N ILE A 83 17.04 -0.81 -0.53
CA ILE A 83 17.38 -2.17 -0.12
C ILE A 83 16.27 -3.08 -0.61
N ASP A 84 16.58 -3.96 -1.55
CA ASP A 84 15.67 -5.00 -2.02
C ASP A 84 15.88 -6.27 -1.20
N VAL A 85 14.80 -6.90 -0.76
CA VAL A 85 14.79 -8.11 0.07
C VAL A 85 14.07 -9.19 -0.71
N LEU A 86 14.74 -10.32 -0.93
CA LEU A 86 14.16 -11.50 -1.59
C LEU A 86 14.29 -12.71 -0.67
N CYS A 87 13.17 -13.29 -0.28
CA CYS A 87 13.13 -14.42 0.65
C CYS A 87 12.78 -15.73 -0.04
N ASP A 88 13.42 -16.81 0.39
CA ASP A 88 13.11 -18.19 0.02
C ASP A 88 12.48 -18.88 1.24
N ALA A 89 11.18 -19.19 1.14
CA ALA A 89 10.44 -19.88 2.20
C ALA A 89 10.93 -21.31 2.45
N ALA A 90 11.44 -22.01 1.43
CA ALA A 90 11.97 -23.37 1.59
C ALA A 90 13.33 -23.35 2.29
N ALA A 91 14.18 -22.39 1.95
CA ALA A 91 15.48 -22.20 2.60
C ALA A 91 15.40 -21.46 3.94
N GLN A 92 14.24 -20.86 4.28
CA GLN A 92 14.05 -20.01 5.46
C GLN A 92 15.12 -18.91 5.57
N SER A 93 15.48 -18.31 4.43
CA SER A 93 16.53 -17.29 4.34
C SER A 93 16.15 -16.19 3.37
N CYS A 94 16.70 -15.00 3.58
CA CYS A 94 16.50 -13.85 2.71
C CYS A 94 17.84 -13.28 2.26
N THR A 95 17.91 -12.88 0.99
CA THR A 95 19.02 -12.13 0.42
C THR A 95 18.64 -10.66 0.35
N GLN A 96 19.60 -9.78 0.61
CA GLN A 96 19.42 -8.33 0.53
C GLN A 96 20.35 -7.76 -0.53
N GLU A 97 19.81 -6.94 -1.43
CA GLU A 97 20.57 -6.18 -2.42
C GLU A 97 20.50 -4.69 -2.07
N ILE A 98 21.65 -4.06 -1.88
CA ILE A 98 21.75 -2.67 -1.43
C ILE A 98 22.21 -1.80 -2.60
N GLN A 99 21.44 -0.75 -2.89
CA GLN A 99 21.75 0.26 -3.91
C GLN A 99 21.91 1.62 -3.24
N GLY A 100 22.99 2.35 -3.59
CA GLY A 100 23.29 3.66 -3.01
C GLY A 100 23.95 3.58 -1.64
N ASN A 101 23.74 4.60 -0.80
CA ASN A 101 24.27 4.68 0.56
C ASN A 101 23.13 4.80 1.58
N PRO A 102 22.60 3.65 2.08
CA PRO A 102 21.46 3.66 2.98
C PRO A 102 21.76 4.27 4.35
N ASP A 103 20.69 4.69 5.04
CA ASP A 103 20.77 5.04 6.46
C ASP A 103 21.35 3.85 7.26
N PRO A 104 22.25 4.07 8.24
CA PRO A 104 22.88 2.99 9.01
C PRO A 104 21.90 2.01 9.68
N GLN A 105 20.65 2.43 9.92
CA GLN A 105 19.62 1.59 10.53
C GLN A 105 18.74 0.85 9.52
N ALA A 106 18.79 1.24 8.24
CA ALA A 106 17.95 0.63 7.21
C ALA A 106 18.21 -0.88 7.03
N PRO A 107 19.45 -1.41 7.10
CA PRO A 107 19.70 -2.86 7.02
C PRO A 107 19.04 -3.67 8.15
N ASP A 108 18.95 -3.13 9.37
CA ASP A 108 18.28 -3.80 10.49
C ASP A 108 16.77 -3.89 10.24
N VAL A 109 16.17 -2.80 9.73
CA VAL A 109 14.76 -2.74 9.36
C VAL A 109 14.48 -3.71 8.19
N ALA A 110 15.35 -3.74 7.17
CA ALA A 110 15.24 -4.66 6.04
C ALA A 110 15.35 -6.13 6.48
N SER A 111 16.22 -6.44 7.44
CA SER A 111 16.33 -7.77 8.03
C SER A 111 15.05 -8.17 8.77
N SER A 112 14.42 -7.23 9.47
CA SER A 112 13.12 -7.45 10.12
C SER A 112 11.97 -7.62 9.11
N LEU A 113 12.00 -6.93 7.97
CA LEU A 113 11.08 -7.20 6.86
C LEU A 113 11.26 -8.63 6.32
N GLY A 114 12.50 -9.09 6.16
CA GLY A 114 12.78 -10.47 5.72
C GLY A 114 12.22 -11.52 6.68
N ARG A 115 12.44 -11.35 7.99
CA ARG A 115 11.84 -12.20 9.04
C ARG A 115 10.32 -12.22 8.92
N CYS A 116 9.73 -11.05 8.73
CA CYS A 116 8.30 -10.91 8.53
C CYS A 116 7.79 -11.68 7.30
N LEU A 117 8.43 -11.53 6.14
CA LEU A 117 8.07 -12.26 4.92
C LEU A 117 8.15 -13.79 5.09
N LEU A 118 9.08 -14.27 5.92
CA LEU A 118 9.20 -15.70 6.26
C LEU A 118 8.19 -16.17 7.32
N GLY A 119 7.28 -15.30 7.78
CA GLY A 119 6.29 -15.61 8.80
C GLY A 119 6.84 -15.70 10.23
N GLN A 120 8.04 -15.15 10.47
CA GLN A 120 8.62 -15.10 11.80
C GLN A 120 8.04 -13.95 12.62
N GLU A 121 8.11 -14.06 13.95
CA GLU A 121 7.66 -13.01 14.85
C GLU A 121 8.49 -11.73 14.70
N VAL A 122 7.77 -10.63 14.47
CA VAL A 122 8.31 -9.28 14.50
C VAL A 122 7.36 -8.37 15.27
N SER A 123 7.93 -7.38 15.92
CA SER A 123 7.26 -6.41 16.77
C SER A 123 7.41 -5.00 16.20
N ALA A 124 6.60 -4.05 16.68
CA ALA A 124 6.73 -2.65 16.27
C ALA A 124 8.12 -2.07 16.60
N SER A 125 8.77 -2.53 17.67
CA SER A 125 10.13 -2.11 18.05
C SER A 125 11.20 -2.52 17.05
N ASP A 126 11.01 -3.62 16.31
CA ASP A 126 11.95 -4.03 15.25
C ASP A 126 11.97 -3.05 14.07
N PHE A 127 10.92 -2.24 13.93
CA PHE A 127 10.77 -1.22 12.88
C PHE A 127 10.96 0.20 13.39
N GLN A 128 11.26 0.41 14.67
CA GLN A 128 11.53 1.74 15.20
C GLN A 128 12.97 2.14 14.89
N ARG A 129 13.16 3.37 14.40
CA ARG A 129 14.49 3.97 14.37
C ARG A 129 14.96 4.10 15.81
N ARG A 130 16.12 3.51 16.10
CA ARG A 130 16.80 3.77 17.36
C ARG A 130 17.27 5.21 17.26
N THR A 131 16.64 6.14 17.97
CA THR A 131 17.25 7.46 18.13
C THR A 131 18.65 7.19 18.65
N PRO A 132 19.73 7.60 17.94
CA PRO A 132 21.06 7.49 18.50
C PRO A 132 20.96 8.12 19.87
N ASP A 133 21.34 7.39 20.92
CA ASP A 133 21.40 7.97 22.26
C ASP A 133 22.16 9.27 22.10
N ALA A 134 21.44 10.39 22.23
CA ALA A 134 22.08 11.68 22.18
C ALA A 134 23.18 11.59 23.23
N PRO A 135 24.46 11.81 22.86
CA PRO A 135 25.56 11.63 23.79
C PRO A 135 25.17 12.35 25.07
N ASN A 136 25.03 11.59 26.15
CA ASN A 136 24.41 12.00 27.41
C ASN A 136 25.09 13.27 27.91
N GLY A 137 24.54 14.43 27.54
CA GLY A 137 25.14 15.72 27.82
C GLY A 137 26.53 15.90 27.20
N LEU A 138 26.92 17.16 27.02
CA LEU A 138 28.33 17.48 27.16
C LEU A 138 28.79 16.97 28.55
N PRO A 139 29.99 16.39 28.67
CA PRO A 139 30.52 15.97 29.97
C PRO A 139 30.35 17.12 30.97
N GLU A 140 29.99 16.84 32.22
CA GLU A 140 29.80 17.84 33.27
C GLU A 140 31.07 18.71 33.48
N ASP A 141 32.22 18.23 33.02
CA ASP A 141 33.52 18.91 32.99
C ASP A 141 33.72 19.87 31.78
N ALA A 142 32.76 19.99 30.85
CA ALA A 142 32.85 20.93 29.74
C ALA A 142 32.80 22.41 30.18
N GLY A 143 32.73 22.68 31.49
CA GLY A 143 33.16 23.95 32.06
C GLY A 143 32.39 25.15 31.54
N VAL A 144 31.07 25.00 31.31
CA VAL A 144 30.18 26.14 31.07
C VAL A 144 29.48 26.47 32.39
N PRO A 145 30.10 27.23 33.31
CA PRO A 145 29.42 27.81 34.45
C PRO A 145 28.56 28.99 33.98
N ASP A 146 27.48 28.73 33.23
CA ASP A 146 26.51 29.78 32.88
C ASP A 146 25.45 29.85 33.99
N THR A 147 25.84 30.42 35.13
CA THR A 147 24.86 30.81 36.18
C THR A 147 24.08 32.08 35.78
N ASP A 148 24.44 32.72 34.65
CA ASP A 148 23.84 33.98 34.17
C ASP A 148 22.88 33.84 32.98
N ARG A 149 22.66 32.64 32.41
CA ARG A 149 21.63 32.42 31.38
C ARG A 149 20.29 31.95 31.94
N ASN A 150 19.83 32.60 33.00
CA ASN A 150 18.41 32.60 33.36
C ASN A 150 17.70 33.73 32.60
N LEU A 151 17.73 33.67 31.27
CA LEU A 151 16.87 34.52 30.44
C LEU A 151 15.51 33.84 30.36
N SER A 152 14.54 34.49 31.00
CA SER A 152 13.13 34.09 31.05
C SER A 152 12.59 33.71 29.66
N SER A 153 11.91 32.57 29.59
CA SER A 153 11.32 31.96 28.38
C SER A 153 10.14 32.74 27.78
N GLY A 154 10.17 34.07 27.78
CA GLY A 154 9.08 34.95 27.33
C GLY A 154 9.33 35.75 26.06
N ALA A 155 10.53 35.78 25.49
CA ALA A 155 10.84 36.65 24.36
C ALA A 155 11.84 36.05 23.38
N ALA A 156 11.38 35.16 22.49
CA ALA A 156 12.10 34.81 21.26
C ALA A 156 11.12 34.37 20.15
N LEU A 157 10.08 35.17 19.92
CA LEU A 157 9.23 35.14 18.72
C LEU A 157 9.13 36.56 18.18
N ALA A 158 10.22 37.09 17.64
CA ALA A 158 10.23 38.17 16.65
C ALA A 158 11.68 38.54 16.30
N THR A 159 11.91 38.80 15.01
CA THR A 159 13.08 39.45 14.41
C THR A 159 14.08 38.53 13.72
N ALA A 160 13.74 38.16 12.48
CA ALA A 160 14.70 38.01 11.39
C ALA A 160 14.07 38.59 10.11
N ALA A 161 13.85 39.91 10.13
CA ALA A 161 13.73 40.74 8.95
C ALA A 161 14.84 41.79 9.03
N GLY A 162 15.67 41.89 7.99
CA GLY A 162 16.63 42.98 7.82
C GLY A 162 18.07 42.66 8.22
N ALA A 163 18.83 42.08 7.29
CA ALA A 163 20.25 42.36 7.17
C ALA A 163 20.58 42.47 5.68
N ASP A 164 20.65 43.72 5.22
CA ASP A 164 21.13 44.15 3.92
C ASP A 164 22.49 43.53 3.60
N HIS A 165 22.58 42.82 2.47
CA HIS A 165 23.85 42.66 1.77
C HIS A 165 23.78 43.34 0.41
N ASN A 166 24.32 44.56 0.45
CA ASN A 166 24.71 45.38 -0.68
C ASN A 166 25.83 44.68 -1.47
N LEU A 167 25.49 43.98 -2.55
CA LEU A 167 26.42 43.53 -3.58
C LEU A 167 25.77 43.68 -4.96
N THR A 168 26.06 44.78 -5.64
CA THR A 168 26.14 44.89 -7.10
C THR A 168 27.49 45.55 -7.42
N PRO A 169 28.10 45.42 -8.62
CA PRO A 169 27.58 44.89 -9.90
C PRO A 169 28.45 43.69 -10.38
N ASP A 170 28.30 43.01 -11.51
CA ASP A 170 27.93 43.40 -12.86
C ASP A 170 27.71 42.07 -13.62
N VAL A 171 26.50 41.81 -14.11
CA VAL A 171 26.24 40.71 -15.06
C VAL A 171 25.53 41.34 -16.24
N THR A 172 26.29 41.61 -17.28
CA THR A 172 25.81 41.91 -18.62
C THR A 172 24.84 40.82 -19.07
N LEU A 173 23.56 41.14 -19.04
CA LEU A 173 22.47 40.39 -19.66
C LEU A 173 22.56 40.57 -21.16
N THR A 174 23.04 39.54 -21.85
CA THR A 174 22.88 39.39 -23.29
C THR A 174 21.41 39.07 -23.58
N THR A 175 20.70 40.04 -24.14
CA THR A 175 19.34 39.92 -24.68
C THR A 175 19.23 38.75 -25.66
N PRO A 176 18.38 37.74 -25.42
CA PRO A 176 17.98 36.80 -26.47
C PRO A 176 16.99 37.48 -27.41
N ALA A 177 17.23 37.30 -28.70
CA ALA A 177 16.40 37.77 -29.80
C ALA A 177 14.92 37.33 -29.67
N PRO A 178 13.97 38.11 -30.23
CA PRO A 178 12.56 37.75 -30.23
C PRO A 178 12.34 36.44 -30.99
N ALA A 179 11.69 35.48 -30.31
CA ALA A 179 11.26 34.22 -30.87
C ALA A 179 10.16 34.44 -31.92
N ASP A 180 10.34 33.80 -33.07
CA ASP A 180 9.35 33.72 -34.14
C ASP A 180 8.03 33.13 -33.62
N ALA A 181 6.97 33.92 -33.75
CA ALA A 181 5.60 33.51 -33.54
C ALA A 181 5.11 32.70 -34.75
N ASN A 182 5.28 31.37 -34.73
CA ASN A 182 4.63 30.50 -35.72
C ASN A 182 4.56 29.01 -35.32
N PHE A 183 4.10 28.70 -34.10
CA PHE A 183 3.90 27.30 -33.65
C PHE A 183 2.46 26.90 -33.30
N ASP A 184 1.45 27.75 -33.59
CA ASP A 184 0.05 27.49 -33.22
C ASP A 184 -0.89 27.29 -34.43
N ALA A 185 -0.56 26.38 -35.33
CA ALA A 185 -1.48 25.98 -36.41
C ALA A 185 -1.79 24.47 -36.47
N ASN A 186 -1.22 23.64 -35.59
CA ASN A 186 -1.43 22.19 -35.65
C ASN A 186 -1.54 21.51 -34.27
N ARG A 187 -1.90 22.26 -33.23
CA ARG A 187 -2.18 21.68 -31.91
C ARG A 187 -3.64 21.22 -31.85
N PRO A 188 -3.93 19.91 -31.74
CA PRO A 188 -5.30 19.44 -31.58
C PRO A 188 -5.94 20.07 -30.34
N ALA A 189 -7.19 20.49 -30.49
CA ALA A 189 -7.95 21.17 -29.45
C ALA A 189 -7.93 20.37 -28.14
N ALA A 190 -7.62 21.08 -27.04
CA ALA A 190 -7.69 20.52 -25.70
C ALA A 190 -9.13 20.03 -25.43
N ILE A 191 -9.23 18.80 -24.95
CA ILE A 191 -10.45 18.18 -24.48
C ILE A 191 -10.98 19.03 -23.32
N PRO A 192 -12.28 19.42 -23.28
CA PRO A 192 -12.82 20.19 -22.17
C PRO A 192 -12.68 19.41 -20.86
N GLU A 193 -11.96 20.00 -19.92
CA GLU A 193 -11.73 19.51 -18.57
C GLU A 193 -13.06 19.52 -17.81
N VAL A 194 -13.67 18.36 -17.64
CA VAL A 194 -14.86 18.17 -16.81
C VAL A 194 -14.41 18.37 -15.36
N ALA A 195 -14.87 19.46 -14.75
CA ALA A 195 -14.61 19.79 -13.36
C ALA A 195 -14.96 18.60 -12.43
N PRO A 196 -14.11 18.24 -11.46
CA PRO A 196 -14.46 17.22 -10.48
C PRO A 196 -15.55 17.76 -9.56
N ASN A 197 -16.77 17.24 -9.72
CA ASN A 197 -17.83 17.42 -8.75
C ASN A 197 -17.40 16.76 -7.44
N ASN A 198 -16.96 17.61 -6.52
CA ASN A 198 -16.64 17.27 -5.13
C ASN A 198 -17.96 16.95 -4.41
N ALA A 199 -18.50 15.75 -4.63
CA ALA A 199 -19.60 15.21 -3.84
C ALA A 199 -19.03 14.74 -2.50
N THR A 200 -19.30 15.53 -1.45
CA THR A 200 -19.10 15.17 -0.05
C THR A 200 -19.72 13.81 0.23
N ALA A 201 -18.90 12.78 0.40
CA ALA A 201 -19.34 11.47 0.88
C ALA A 201 -19.73 11.59 2.38
N PRO A 202 -20.90 11.12 2.81
CA PRO A 202 -21.24 11.04 4.22
C PRO A 202 -20.36 9.99 4.92
N ALA A 203 -19.89 10.33 6.12
CA ALA A 203 -19.12 9.45 6.99
C ALA A 203 -19.86 8.13 7.28
N PRO A 204 -19.19 6.96 7.28
CA PRO A 204 -19.81 5.73 7.74
C PRO A 204 -19.94 5.76 9.27
N THR A 205 -21.17 5.91 9.74
CA THR A 205 -21.53 5.72 11.15
C THR A 205 -21.27 4.27 11.53
N ALA A 206 -20.25 4.04 12.36
CA ALA A 206 -20.05 2.78 13.05
C ALA A 206 -21.23 2.56 14.02
N THR A 207 -22.10 1.61 13.69
CA THR A 207 -23.03 1.02 14.66
C THR A 207 -22.69 -0.45 14.77
N GLY A 208 -22.15 -0.83 15.92
CA GLY A 208 -21.91 -2.22 16.25
C GLY A 208 -23.23 -2.93 16.54
N GLU A 209 -23.41 -4.10 15.93
CA GLU A 209 -24.29 -5.14 16.44
C GLU A 209 -23.53 -6.47 16.40
N ARG A 210 -23.17 -6.97 17.57
CA ARG A 210 -22.87 -8.40 17.76
C ARG A 210 -24.20 -9.13 17.74
N GLY A 211 -24.44 -9.93 16.70
CA GLY A 211 -25.52 -10.90 16.57
C GLY A 211 -25.01 -12.17 15.88
N PRO A 212 -25.62 -13.33 16.14
CA PRO A 212 -24.96 -14.65 16.08
C PRO A 212 -24.71 -15.15 14.64
N THR A 213 -23.68 -15.98 14.49
CA THR A 213 -23.37 -16.75 13.28
C THR A 213 -24.62 -17.44 12.73
N ILE A 214 -25.07 -16.95 11.57
CA ILE A 214 -25.93 -17.67 10.64
C ILE A 214 -25.15 -17.70 9.33
N LEU A 215 -24.48 -18.82 9.04
CA LEU A 215 -24.42 -19.24 7.63
C LEU A 215 -25.83 -19.71 7.25
N PRO A 216 -26.31 -19.33 6.07
CA PRO A 216 -26.23 -20.32 5.00
C PRO A 216 -25.33 -19.85 3.85
N ASP A 217 -24.70 -20.85 3.26
CA ASP A 217 -24.04 -20.83 1.97
C ASP A 217 -25.01 -20.33 0.88
N ALA A 218 -24.66 -19.23 0.25
CA ALA A 218 -24.87 -19.11 -1.18
C ALA A 218 -23.61 -18.45 -1.74
N SER A 219 -22.66 -19.27 -2.16
CA SER A 219 -21.67 -18.88 -3.15
C SER A 219 -22.45 -18.47 -4.42
N CYS A 220 -22.92 -17.22 -4.47
CA CYS A 220 -23.65 -16.66 -5.60
C CYS A 220 -22.74 -15.65 -6.32
N GLY A 221 -23.01 -15.47 -7.62
CA GLY A 221 -22.30 -14.49 -8.44
C GLY A 221 -20.77 -14.69 -8.44
N LEU A 222 -20.02 -13.63 -8.17
CA LEU A 222 -18.55 -13.60 -8.20
C LEU A 222 -17.89 -14.62 -7.26
N SER A 223 -18.54 -14.98 -6.15
CA SER A 223 -18.00 -15.98 -5.22
C SER A 223 -18.14 -17.41 -5.74
N SER A 224 -18.91 -17.63 -6.81
CA SER A 224 -19.14 -18.95 -7.42
C SER A 224 -18.22 -19.25 -8.61
N ILE A 225 -17.45 -18.27 -9.07
CA ILE A 225 -16.59 -18.38 -10.25
C ILE A 225 -15.15 -17.93 -9.96
N THR A 226 -14.19 -18.50 -10.67
CA THR A 226 -12.81 -18.01 -10.66
C THR A 226 -12.72 -16.75 -11.52
N ALA A 227 -12.33 -15.63 -10.91
CA ALA A 227 -12.08 -14.38 -11.63
C ALA A 227 -11.09 -14.60 -12.79
N GLY A 228 -11.38 -13.97 -13.92
CA GLY A 228 -10.49 -13.94 -15.08
C GLY A 228 -9.32 -12.98 -14.87
N THR A 229 -8.35 -13.01 -15.78
CA THR A 229 -7.23 -12.06 -15.84
C THR A 229 -7.63 -10.68 -16.36
N SER A 230 -8.91 -10.47 -16.67
CA SER A 230 -9.49 -9.16 -16.98
C SER A 230 -10.95 -9.09 -16.54
N ALA A 231 -11.48 -7.88 -16.39
CA ALA A 231 -12.90 -7.66 -16.10
C ALA A 231 -13.81 -8.31 -17.15
N VAL A 232 -13.49 -8.18 -18.45
CA VAL A 232 -14.27 -8.79 -19.53
C VAL A 232 -14.25 -10.32 -19.44
N GLN A 233 -13.09 -10.91 -19.13
CA GLN A 233 -12.98 -12.36 -18.97
C GLN A 233 -13.80 -12.84 -17.78
N THR A 234 -13.73 -12.12 -16.65
CA THR A 234 -14.58 -12.40 -15.48
C THR A 234 -16.07 -12.33 -15.85
N LEU A 235 -16.48 -11.31 -16.60
CA LEU A 235 -17.86 -11.16 -17.08
C LEU A 235 -18.30 -12.29 -18.01
N GLN A 236 -17.45 -12.71 -18.96
CA GLN A 236 -17.71 -13.83 -19.85
C GLN A 236 -17.95 -15.13 -19.06
N ARG A 237 -17.11 -15.42 -18.04
CA ARG A 237 -17.31 -16.57 -17.14
C ARG A 237 -18.60 -16.48 -16.34
N MET A 238 -18.93 -15.30 -15.81
CA MET A 238 -20.18 -15.11 -15.07
C MET A 238 -21.40 -15.37 -15.95
N LEU A 239 -21.41 -14.84 -17.18
CA LEU A 239 -22.49 -15.07 -18.14
C LEU A 239 -22.62 -16.56 -18.47
N GLN A 240 -21.52 -17.26 -18.72
CA GLN A 240 -21.51 -18.70 -18.96
C GLN A 240 -22.01 -19.49 -17.74
N ALA A 241 -21.59 -19.13 -16.53
CA ALA A 241 -22.05 -19.76 -15.30
C ALA A 241 -23.55 -19.51 -15.05
N ALA A 242 -24.08 -18.36 -15.48
CA ALA A 242 -25.51 -18.05 -15.48
C ALA A 242 -26.28 -18.69 -16.65
N GLY A 243 -25.62 -19.46 -17.52
CA GLY A 243 -26.23 -20.20 -18.63
C GLY A 243 -26.35 -19.44 -19.95
N TYR A 244 -25.71 -18.27 -20.08
CA TYR A 244 -25.68 -17.48 -21.32
C TYR A 244 -24.41 -17.75 -22.15
N ASP A 245 -24.55 -17.78 -23.48
CA ASP A 245 -23.45 -18.02 -24.39
C ASP A 245 -22.68 -16.73 -24.71
N ALA A 246 -21.69 -16.41 -23.88
CA ALA A 246 -20.82 -15.25 -24.06
C ALA A 246 -19.71 -15.43 -25.11
N GLY A 247 -19.61 -16.59 -25.77
CA GLY A 247 -18.48 -16.95 -26.63
C GLY A 247 -17.28 -17.51 -25.84
N GLY A 248 -16.07 -17.34 -26.37
CA GLY A 248 -14.84 -17.82 -25.74
C GLY A 248 -14.41 -16.97 -24.53
N ASP A 249 -13.71 -17.59 -23.58
CA ASP A 249 -13.14 -16.94 -22.39
C ASP A 249 -11.81 -16.22 -22.72
N ASP A 250 -11.84 -15.35 -23.73
CA ASP A 250 -10.67 -14.69 -24.31
C ASP A 250 -10.40 -13.28 -23.77
N GLY A 251 -11.33 -12.74 -22.96
CA GLY A 251 -11.25 -11.38 -22.43
C GLY A 251 -11.55 -10.29 -23.45
N ILE A 252 -12.11 -10.62 -24.62
CA ILE A 252 -12.50 -9.66 -25.66
C ILE A 252 -14.04 -9.52 -25.69
N MET A 253 -14.53 -8.30 -25.51
CA MET A 253 -15.98 -8.04 -25.51
C MET A 253 -16.53 -8.01 -26.95
N GLY A 254 -16.74 -9.19 -27.51
CA GLY A 254 -17.30 -9.39 -28.85
C GLY A 254 -18.84 -9.32 -28.90
N GLY A 255 -19.39 -9.43 -30.11
CA GLY A 255 -20.84 -9.39 -30.34
C GLY A 255 -21.62 -10.45 -29.56
N ARG A 256 -21.04 -11.65 -29.36
CA ARG A 256 -21.66 -12.73 -28.57
C ARG A 256 -21.76 -12.37 -27.09
N THR A 257 -20.71 -11.80 -26.51
CA THR A 257 -20.72 -11.33 -25.13
C THR A 257 -21.74 -10.22 -24.92
N LYS A 258 -21.88 -9.29 -25.88
CA LYS A 258 -22.92 -8.24 -25.83
C LYS A 258 -24.34 -8.81 -25.94
N GLN A 259 -24.56 -9.77 -26.84
CA GLN A 259 -25.87 -10.45 -26.95
C GLN A 259 -26.22 -11.22 -25.68
N ALA A 260 -25.24 -11.85 -25.04
CA ALA A 260 -25.41 -12.52 -23.75
C ALA A 260 -25.76 -11.52 -22.63
N LEU A 261 -25.11 -10.35 -22.60
CA LEU A 261 -25.47 -9.25 -21.68
C LEU A 261 -26.90 -8.76 -21.88
N ASP A 262 -27.29 -8.49 -23.13
CA ASP A 262 -28.67 -8.09 -23.47
C ASP A 262 -29.69 -9.13 -22.98
N SER A 263 -29.42 -10.41 -23.21
CA SER A 263 -30.28 -11.51 -22.75
C SER A 263 -30.33 -11.62 -21.22
N ALA A 264 -29.23 -11.28 -20.53
CA ALA A 264 -29.10 -11.40 -19.09
C ALA A 264 -29.65 -10.20 -18.33
N LEU A 265 -29.45 -8.98 -18.82
CA LEU A 265 -29.73 -7.73 -18.08
C LEU A 265 -30.64 -6.76 -18.85
N GLY A 266 -30.90 -7.00 -20.13
CA GLY A 266 -31.70 -6.14 -21.01
C GLY A 266 -30.87 -5.23 -21.93
N PRO A 267 -31.53 -4.52 -22.86
CA PRO A 267 -30.86 -3.81 -23.97
C PRO A 267 -29.88 -2.72 -23.53
N ASP A 268 -30.19 -2.03 -22.44
CA ASP A 268 -29.34 -0.95 -21.90
C ASP A 268 -28.01 -1.47 -21.33
N SER A 269 -27.87 -2.79 -21.15
CA SER A 269 -26.66 -3.38 -20.56
C SER A 269 -25.48 -3.49 -21.51
N THR A 270 -25.71 -3.37 -22.82
CA THR A 270 -24.67 -3.55 -23.86
C THR A 270 -23.70 -2.39 -23.98
N ASP A 271 -24.08 -1.24 -23.43
CA ASP A 271 -23.28 0.00 -23.34
C ASP A 271 -22.62 0.18 -21.96
N LEU A 272 -22.85 -0.74 -21.02
CA LEU A 272 -22.21 -0.70 -19.71
C LEU A 272 -20.71 -0.98 -19.82
N ASP A 273 -19.95 -0.24 -19.02
CA ASP A 273 -18.57 -0.60 -18.72
C ASP A 273 -18.52 -2.01 -18.09
N PRO A 274 -17.49 -2.84 -18.38
CA PRO A 274 -17.38 -4.20 -17.87
C PRO A 274 -17.55 -4.31 -16.35
N GLU A 275 -17.03 -3.37 -15.56
CA GLU A 275 -17.16 -3.40 -14.10
C GLU A 275 -18.58 -3.12 -13.63
N ALA A 276 -19.30 -2.23 -14.32
CA ALA A 276 -20.70 -1.95 -14.06
C ALA A 276 -21.58 -3.14 -14.44
N ALA A 277 -21.29 -3.79 -15.56
CA ALA A 277 -21.98 -4.99 -16.02
C ALA A 277 -21.78 -6.18 -15.06
N ILE A 278 -20.56 -6.40 -14.57
CA ILE A 278 -20.25 -7.42 -13.54
C ILE A 278 -21.09 -7.19 -12.28
N ARG A 279 -21.14 -5.94 -11.80
CA ARG A 279 -21.90 -5.60 -10.59
C ARG A 279 -23.39 -5.83 -10.76
N ALA A 280 -23.96 -5.44 -11.89
CA ALA A 280 -25.37 -5.65 -12.22
C ALA A 280 -25.72 -7.14 -12.35
N LEU A 281 -24.86 -7.91 -13.02
CA LEU A 281 -25.04 -9.36 -13.17
C LEU A 281 -24.91 -10.09 -11.83
N ASN A 282 -23.92 -9.73 -11.02
CA ASN A 282 -23.76 -10.28 -9.67
C ASN A 282 -25.00 -10.03 -8.81
N ALA A 283 -25.53 -8.80 -8.83
CA ALA A 283 -26.75 -8.46 -8.10
C ALA A 283 -27.94 -9.29 -8.57
N LYS A 284 -28.10 -9.50 -9.89
CA LYS A 284 -29.16 -10.35 -10.44
C LYS A 284 -29.03 -11.82 -10.02
N MET A 285 -27.83 -12.40 -10.15
CA MET A 285 -27.57 -13.80 -9.79
C MET A 285 -27.74 -14.10 -8.30
N CYS A 286 -27.65 -13.07 -7.45
CA CYS A 286 -27.80 -13.19 -6.00
C CYS A 286 -29.19 -12.75 -5.49
N ALA A 287 -30.09 -12.33 -6.39
CA ALA A 287 -31.44 -11.88 -6.04
C ALA A 287 -32.52 -12.95 -6.25
N ASP A 288 -32.19 -14.05 -6.94
CA ASP A 288 -33.03 -15.23 -7.15
C ASP A 288 -32.84 -16.27 -6.02
#